data_AF-A0A6I0DYZ5-F1
#
_entry.id   AF-A0A6I0DYZ5-F1
#
_cell.length_a   1.000
_cell.length_b   1.000
_cell.length_c   1.000
_cell.angle_alpha   90.00
_cell.angle_beta   90.00
_cell.angle_gamma   90.00
#
_symmetry.space_group_name_H-M   'P 1'
#
loop_
_entity.id
_entity.type
_entity.pdbx_description
1 polymer ?
#
loop_
_entity_poly.entity_id
_entity_poly.type
_entity_poly.pdbx_seq_one_letter_code
_entity_poly.pdbx_strand_id
1 'polypeptide(L)'
;ALITSNGMVAYYGFIGVGFFASVMWSVIFSLALNSLKNNHGAFSGILCSGILGGAVVPLIVGLIGDAFGLRIGMSFVFLTLLYIFSIGFWARPLINNKTISLKAENKS
;
A
#
# COMPACT_ATOMS: atom_id res chain seq x y z
N ALA A 1 14.60 -13.83 -0.44
CA ALA A 1 13.61 -14.92 -0.25
C ALA A 1 13.34 -15.67 -1.56
N LEU A 2 12.77 -15.01 -2.57
CA LEU A 2 12.43 -15.63 -3.86
C LEU A 2 13.67 -16.05 -4.69
N ILE A 3 14.74 -15.25 -4.64
CA ILE A 3 15.98 -15.44 -5.44
C ILE A 3 17.07 -16.15 -4.61
N THR A 4 17.18 -15.82 -3.33
CA THR A 4 18.23 -16.33 -2.43
C THR A 4 18.01 -17.76 -1.95
N SER A 5 16.83 -18.37 -2.20
CA SER A 5 16.45 -19.73 -1.75
C SER A 5 16.61 -20.03 -0.25
N ASN A 6 16.84 -18.98 0.57
CA ASN A 6 17.09 -19.11 2.00
C ASN A 6 15.78 -18.90 2.78
N GLY A 7 15.33 -19.95 3.45
CA GLY A 7 14.06 -19.98 4.19
C GLY A 7 13.99 -19.00 5.35
N MET A 8 15.11 -18.71 6.03
CA MET A 8 15.14 -17.73 7.13
C MET A 8 14.88 -16.31 6.63
N VAL A 9 15.45 -15.95 5.47
CA VAL A 9 15.20 -14.64 4.84
C VAL A 9 13.74 -14.51 4.42
N ALA A 10 13.11 -15.59 3.96
CA ALA A 10 11.68 -15.60 3.64
C ALA A 10 10.82 -15.39 4.90
N TYR A 11 11.14 -16.08 5.99
CA TYR A 11 10.43 -15.96 7.27
C TYR A 11 10.40 -14.53 7.80
N TYR A 12 11.57 -13.90 7.98
CA TYR A 12 11.64 -12.51 8.45
C TYR A 12 11.05 -11.53 7.43
N GLY A 13 11.19 -11.82 6.13
CA GLY A 13 10.59 -11.03 5.07
C GLY A 13 9.06 -10.99 5.14
N PHE A 14 8.41 -12.13 5.37
CA PHE A 14 6.95 -12.19 5.49
C PHE A 14 6.41 -11.38 6.68
N ILE A 15 7.13 -11.43 7.82
CA ILE A 15 6.77 -10.61 9.00
C ILE A 15 6.88 -9.11 8.64
N GLY A 16 7.97 -8.72 7.98
CA GLY A 16 8.17 -7.34 7.52
C GLY A 16 7.06 -6.86 6.58
N VAL A 17 6.65 -7.68 5.61
CA VAL A 17 5.56 -7.36 4.69
C VAL A 17 4.26 -7.07 5.44
N GLY A 18 3.91 -7.88 6.44
CA GLY A 18 2.72 -7.65 7.27
C GLY A 18 2.77 -6.32 8.03
N PHE A 19 3.93 -5.97 8.59
CA PHE A 19 4.15 -4.69 9.25
C PHE A 19 3.93 -3.49 8.30
N PHE A 20 4.54 -3.53 7.12
CA PHE A 20 4.38 -2.44 6.14
C PHE A 20 2.97 -2.35 5.56
N ALA A 21 2.30 -3.48 5.32
CA ALA A 21 0.94 -3.52 4.81
C ALA A 21 -0.06 -2.85 5.76
N SER A 22 0.15 -2.98 7.08
CA SER A 22 -0.70 -2.34 8.10
C SER A 22 -0.69 -0.81 8.01
N VAL A 23 0.50 -0.20 7.90
CA VAL A 23 0.65 1.26 7.80
C VAL A 23 0.16 1.78 6.44
N MET A 24 0.41 1.02 5.37
CA MET A 24 0.07 1.39 4.00
C MET A 24 -1.42 1.69 3.82
N TRP A 25 -2.32 0.85 4.33
CA TRP A 25 -3.77 1.08 4.19
C TRP A 25 -4.22 2.38 4.86
N SER A 26 -3.75 2.65 6.08
CA SER A 26 -4.06 3.88 6.82
C SER A 26 -3.59 5.15 6.08
N VAL A 27 -2.40 5.09 5.47
CA VAL A 27 -1.85 6.21 4.69
C VAL A 27 -2.66 6.45 3.41
N ILE A 28 -3.00 5.40 2.67
CA ILE A 28 -3.79 5.51 1.42
C ILE A 28 -5.18 6.05 1.74
N PHE A 29 -5.84 5.53 2.77
CA PHE A 29 -7.16 5.97 3.17
C PHE A 29 -7.16 7.46 3.54
N SER A 30 -6.17 7.90 4.32
CA SER A 30 -5.96 9.31 4.68
C SER A 30 -5.73 10.19 3.45
N LEU A 31 -4.80 9.79 2.57
CA LEU A 31 -4.44 10.55 1.37
C LEU A 31 -5.59 10.67 0.38
N ALA A 32 -6.35 9.59 0.23
CA ALA A 32 -7.46 9.52 -0.70
C ALA A 32 -8.64 10.37 -0.19
N LEU A 33 -8.93 10.38 1.11
CA LEU A 33 -9.87 11.32 1.71
C LEU A 33 -9.39 12.78 1.59
N ASN A 34 -8.10 13.04 1.81
CA ASN A 34 -7.52 14.37 1.66
C ASN A 34 -7.53 14.89 0.21
N SER A 35 -7.69 14.01 -0.78
CA SER A 35 -7.72 14.37 -2.20
C SER A 35 -9.09 14.85 -2.70
N LEU A 36 -10.14 14.79 -1.86
CA LEU A 36 -11.47 15.31 -2.17
C LEU A 36 -11.84 16.45 -1.21
N LYS A 37 -12.51 17.49 -1.72
CA LYS A 37 -12.98 18.61 -0.89
C LYS A 37 -14.30 18.31 -0.16
N ASN A 38 -15.18 17.52 -0.77
CA ASN A 38 -16.52 17.18 -0.28
C ASN A 38 -16.78 15.67 -0.50
N ASN A 39 -17.80 15.12 0.18
CA ASN A 39 -18.28 13.73 0.02
C ASN A 39 -17.34 12.62 0.54
N HIS A 40 -16.60 12.89 1.61
CA HIS A 40 -15.73 11.93 2.29
C HIS A 40 -16.40 10.58 2.61
N GLY A 41 -17.69 10.58 3.01
CA GLY A 41 -18.42 9.34 3.34
C GLY A 41 -18.73 8.44 2.13
N ALA A 42 -19.07 9.01 0.98
CA ALA A 42 -19.29 8.23 -0.24
C ALA A 42 -17.96 7.62 -0.73
N PHE A 43 -16.89 8.40 -0.66
CA PHE A 43 -15.56 7.96 -1.07
C PHE A 43 -14.97 6.91 -0.12
N SER A 44 -15.15 7.04 1.20
CA SER A 44 -14.79 5.96 2.14
C SER A 44 -15.59 4.69 1.87
N GLY A 45 -16.86 4.80 1.48
CA GLY A 45 -17.68 3.66 1.08
C GLY A 45 -17.11 2.91 -0.13
N ILE A 46 -16.63 3.64 -1.14
CA ILE A 46 -15.95 3.06 -2.32
C ILE A 46 -14.61 2.40 -1.94
N LEU A 47 -13.83 3.01 -1.04
CA LEU A 47 -12.60 2.40 -0.53
C LEU A 47 -12.89 1.10 0.24
N CYS A 48 -13.92 1.11 1.09
CA CYS A 48 -14.34 -0.07 1.85
C CYS A 48 -14.86 -1.20 0.96
N SER A 49 -15.59 -0.91 -0.12
CA SER A 49 -15.99 -1.94 -1.08
C SER A 49 -14.79 -2.53 -1.83
N GLY A 50 -13.72 -1.75 -2.01
CA GLY A 50 -12.44 -2.19 -2.54
C GLY A 50 -11.75 -3.28 -1.71
N ILE A 51 -12.11 -3.48 -0.44
CA ILE A 51 -11.62 -4.59 0.40
C ILE A 51 -11.95 -5.96 -0.25
N LEU A 52 -13.02 -6.03 -1.06
CA LEU A 52 -13.35 -7.22 -1.86
C LEU A 52 -12.19 -7.65 -2.78
N GLY A 53 -11.37 -6.71 -3.26
CA GLY A 53 -10.18 -7.00 -4.04
C GLY A 53 -9.18 -7.90 -3.30
N GLY A 54 -9.19 -7.90 -1.97
CA GLY A 54 -8.41 -8.80 -1.13
C GLY A 54 -8.79 -10.27 -1.26
N ALA A 55 -9.98 -10.60 -1.78
CA ALA A 55 -10.34 -11.98 -2.15
C ALA A 55 -10.00 -12.29 -3.62
N VAL A 56 -10.10 -11.29 -4.50
CA VAL A 56 -9.84 -11.44 -5.94
C VAL A 56 -8.34 -11.63 -6.22
N VAL A 57 -7.47 -10.85 -5.59
CA VAL A 57 -6.01 -10.92 -5.83
C VAL A 57 -5.42 -12.28 -5.42
N PRO A 58 -5.70 -12.84 -4.23
CA PRO A 58 -5.22 -14.18 -3.86
C PRO A 58 -5.75 -15.28 -4.77
N LEU A 59 -6.97 -15.16 -5.29
CA LEU A 59 -7.53 -16.12 -6.24
C LEU A 59 -6.73 -16.12 -7.56
N ILE A 60 -6.41 -14.93 -8.09
CA ILE A 60 -5.56 -14.79 -9.28
C ILE A 60 -4.16 -15.35 -9.02
N VAL A 61 -3.56 -15.03 -7.86
CA VAL A 61 -2.25 -15.55 -7.45
C VAL A 61 -2.27 -17.08 -7.36
N GLY A 62 -3.35 -17.67 -6.85
CA GLY A 62 -3.55 -19.12 -6.79
C GLY A 62 -3.61 -19.74 -8.18
N LEU A 63 -4.45 -19.21 -9.08
CA LEU A 63 -4.55 -19.69 -10.46
C LEU A 63 -3.21 -19.63 -11.21
N ILE A 64 -2.47 -18.53 -11.06
CA ILE A 64 -1.13 -18.39 -11.66
C ILE A 64 -0.14 -19.36 -11.00
N GLY A 65 -0.26 -19.55 -9.68
CA GLY A 65 0.56 -20.46 -8.89
C GLY A 65 0.37 -21.92 -9.31
N ASP A 66 -0.85 -22.33 -9.65
CA ASP A 66 -1.17 -23.68 -10.12
C ASP A 66 -0.62 -23.93 -11.53
N ALA A 67 -0.62 -22.92 -12.40
CA ALA A 67 -0.16 -23.04 -13.79
C ALA A 67 1.36 -22.91 -13.97
N PHE A 68 2.00 -21.96 -13.29
CA PHE A 68 3.41 -21.61 -13.47
C PHE A 68 4.28 -21.86 -12.22
N GLY A 69 3.68 -22.30 -11.13
CA GLY A 69 4.34 -22.54 -9.85
C GLY A 69 4.19 -21.38 -8.86
N LEU A 70 4.08 -21.74 -7.57
CA LEU A 70 3.77 -20.81 -6.47
C LEU A 70 4.75 -19.63 -6.36
N ARG A 71 6.03 -19.81 -6.73
CA ARG A 71 7.03 -18.73 -6.71
C ARG A 71 6.68 -17.61 -7.69
N ILE A 72 6.20 -17.95 -8.89
CA ILE A 72 5.81 -16.97 -9.89
C ILE A 72 4.48 -16.33 -9.49
N GLY A 73 3.52 -17.13 -8.99
CA GLY A 73 2.26 -16.60 -8.42
C GLY A 73 2.50 -15.57 -7.32
N MET A 74 3.36 -15.87 -6.34
CA MET A 74 3.71 -14.93 -5.25
C MET A 74 4.40 -13.65 -5.76
N SER A 75 5.09 -13.72 -6.91
CA SER A 75 5.75 -12.55 -7.48
C SER A 75 4.75 -11.51 -8.00
N PHE A 76 3.53 -11.93 -8.35
CA PHE A 76 2.44 -11.05 -8.77
C PHE A 76 2.08 -10.02 -7.69
N VAL A 77 2.22 -10.37 -6.41
CA VAL A 77 1.96 -9.45 -5.30
C VAL A 77 2.88 -8.22 -5.37
N PHE A 78 4.12 -8.36 -5.85
CA PHE A 78 5.01 -7.22 -6.05
C PHE A 78 4.47 -6.23 -7.08
N LEU A 79 3.77 -6.69 -8.13
CA LEU A 79 3.14 -5.80 -9.11
C LEU A 79 2.02 -4.97 -8.46
N THR A 80 1.17 -5.61 -7.64
CA THR A 80 0.12 -4.90 -6.89
C THR A 80 0.70 -3.89 -5.89
N LEU A 81 1.81 -4.23 -5.23
CA LEU A 81 2.51 -3.31 -4.32
C LEU A 81 3.18 -2.15 -5.07
N LEU A 82 3.75 -2.40 -6.25
CA LEU A 82 4.33 -1.36 -7.12
C LEU A 82 3.26 -0.35 -7.56
N TYR A 83 2.08 -0.83 -7.96
CA TYR A 83 0.96 0.04 -8.31
C TYR A 83 0.56 0.95 -7.15
N ILE A 84 0.44 0.38 -5.93
CA ILE A 84 0.13 1.14 -4.72
C ILE A 84 1.23 2.16 -4.40
N PHE A 85 2.50 1.77 -4.54
CA PHE A 85 3.64 2.65 -4.35
C PHE A 85 3.63 3.83 -5.33
N SER A 86 3.27 3.58 -6.60
CA SER A 86 3.10 4.64 -7.60
C SER A 86 2.00 5.64 -7.23
N ILE A 87 0.90 5.19 -6.60
CA ILE A 87 -0.14 6.10 -6.09
C ILE A 87 0.43 7.05 -5.03
N GLY A 88 1.30 6.57 -4.14
CA GLY A 88 1.95 7.42 -3.14
C GLY A 88 2.79 8.55 -3.75
N PHE A 89 3.41 8.31 -4.91
CA PHE A 89 4.22 9.32 -5.60
C PHE A 89 3.40 10.22 -6.53
N TRP A 90 2.34 9.69 -7.15
CA TRP A 90 1.50 10.42 -8.09
C TRP A 90 0.41 11.23 -7.41
N ALA A 91 -0.05 10.80 -6.23
CA ALA A 91 -1.10 11.48 -5.49
C ALA A 91 -0.75 12.96 -5.28
N ARG A 92 -1.66 13.83 -5.70
CA ARG A 92 -1.58 15.28 -5.51
C ARG A 92 -2.42 15.66 -4.29
N PRO A 93 -1.86 15.62 -3.07
CA PRO A 93 -2.62 16.01 -1.88
C PRO A 93 -3.09 17.46 -2.03
N LEU A 94 -4.37 17.72 -1.74
CA LEU A 94 -4.96 19.07 -1.82
C LEU A 94 -4.34 20.02 -0.79
N ILE A 95 -3.76 19.47 0.28
CA ILE A 95 -3.04 20.23 1.30
C ILE A 95 -1.55 19.92 1.12
N ASN A 96 -0.82 20.82 0.46
CA ASN A 96 0.63 20.83 0.54
C ASN A 96 0.98 21.07 2.01
N ASN A 97 1.57 20.07 2.68
CA ASN A 97 1.95 20.16 4.07
C ASN A 97 2.73 21.46 4.25
N LYS A 98 2.36 22.31 5.21
CA LYS A 98 3.23 23.44 5.58
C LYS A 98 4.52 22.78 6.05
N THR A 99 5.54 22.75 5.20
CA THR A 99 6.92 22.54 5.62
C THR A 99 7.09 23.45 6.81
N ILE A 100 7.22 22.85 7.99
CA ILE A 100 7.52 23.51 9.25
C ILE A 100 8.51 24.64 8.96
N SER A 101 7.99 25.86 8.81
CA SER A 101 8.81 27.04 8.90
C SER A 101 9.11 27.09 10.38
N LEU A 102 10.24 26.48 10.75
CA LEU A 102 10.94 26.76 12.00
C LEU A 102 11.34 28.24 11.90
N LYS A 103 10.35 29.12 12.05
CA LYS A 103 10.60 30.54 12.24
C LYS A 103 11.09 30.66 13.66
N ALA A 104 12.41 30.82 13.78
CA ALA A 104 13.09 31.21 14.99
C ALA A 104 12.32 32.36 15.65
N GLU A 105 11.67 32.09 16.79
CA GLU A 105 11.23 33.14 17.69
C GLU A 105 12.31 33.29 18.75
N ASN A 106 13.38 33.99 18.37
CA ASN A 106 14.16 34.77 19.32
C ASN A 106 13.31 35.98 19.74
N LYS A 107 12.93 36.03 21.01
CA LYS A 107 12.57 37.24 21.74
C LYS A 107 12.91 36.94 23.21
N SER A 108 14.10 37.34 23.65
CA SER A 108 14.43 38.65 24.26
C SER A 108 13.59 38.95 25.49
#